data_AF-A0A2V8I3K9-F1
#
_entry.id   AF-A0A2V8I3K9-F1
#
_cell.length_a   1.000
_cell.length_b   1.000
_cell.length_c   1.000
_cell.angle_alpha   90.00
_cell.angle_beta   90.00
_cell.angle_gamma   90.00
#
_symmetry.space_group_name_H-M   'P 1'
#
loop_
_entity.id
_entity.type
_entity.pdbx_description
1 polymer ?
#
loop_
_entity_poly.entity_id
_entity_poly.type
_entity_poly.pdbx_seq_one_letter_code
_entity_poly.pdbx_strand_id
1 'polypeptide(L)'
;MPRKQWGPHCLTIADASQGGLPWREVPGYLVAQIAGAISGVLAAHAMFGERLFMLSTHQRSGGSQMFSEFVATFGLVSVIWGCARTRAAVVPFAVAAYIVAAYWFTASTSFANPAVSLARAFTDTFAGIRPADVPGFVTAQCVGGAVATPLFRWLVPALPARAGEVVVPHPQARV
;
A
#
# COMPACT_ATOMS: atom_id res chain seq x y z
N MET A 1 -20.65 10.30 -9.82
CA MET A 1 -19.58 9.49 -10.47
C MET A 1 -18.76 8.81 -9.39
N PRO A 2 -18.67 7.46 -9.35
CA PRO A 2 -17.92 6.79 -8.30
C PRO A 2 -16.41 6.89 -8.57
N ARG A 3 -15.68 7.42 -7.59
CA ARG A 3 -14.22 7.58 -7.60
C ARG A 3 -13.55 6.22 -7.42
N LYS A 4 -13.30 5.48 -8.51
CA LYS A 4 -12.43 4.29 -8.47
C LYS A 4 -10.97 4.72 -8.23
N GLN A 5 -10.46 4.50 -7.03
CA GLN A 5 -9.06 4.70 -6.67
C GLN A 5 -8.43 3.32 -6.46
N TRP A 6 -7.47 2.98 -7.32
CA TRP A 6 -6.81 1.68 -7.31
C TRP A 6 -5.65 1.68 -6.32
N GLY A 7 -5.54 0.65 -5.49
CA GLY A 7 -4.34 0.42 -4.71
C GLY A 7 -4.20 -1.02 -4.18
N PRO A 8 -3.00 -1.35 -3.68
CA PRO A 8 -2.59 -2.71 -3.30
C PRO A 8 -3.44 -3.27 -2.14
N HIS A 9 -3.48 -4.60 -1.94
CA HIS A 9 -4.38 -5.32 -1.00
C HIS A 9 -4.71 -4.68 0.36
N CYS A 10 -3.70 -4.15 1.09
CA CYS A 10 -3.95 -3.46 2.36
C CYS A 10 -4.80 -2.19 2.14
N LEU A 11 -4.62 -1.53 0.99
CA LEU A 11 -5.46 -0.46 0.50
C LEU A 11 -6.83 -0.97 0.03
N THR A 12 -6.98 -2.19 -0.50
CA THR A 12 -8.31 -2.72 -0.86
C THR A 12 -9.19 -2.92 0.39
N ILE A 13 -8.62 -3.47 1.47
CA ILE A 13 -9.32 -3.63 2.75
C ILE A 13 -9.48 -2.27 3.45
N ALA A 14 -8.47 -1.41 3.43
CA ALA A 14 -8.57 -0.06 3.98
C ALA A 14 -9.55 0.81 3.20
N ASP A 15 -9.65 0.69 1.88
CA ASP A 15 -10.61 1.42 1.06
C ASP A 15 -12.03 0.87 1.26
N ALA A 16 -12.20 -0.45 1.37
CA ALA A 16 -13.48 -1.07 1.72
C ALA A 16 -13.96 -0.67 3.13
N SER A 17 -13.07 -0.62 4.12
CA SER A 17 -13.40 -0.16 5.48
C SER A 17 -13.73 1.34 5.55
N GLN A 18 -13.28 2.10 4.56
CA GLN A 18 -13.55 3.53 4.42
C GLN A 18 -14.73 3.84 3.47
N GLY A 19 -15.36 2.79 2.91
CA GLY A 19 -16.54 2.89 2.04
C GLY A 19 -16.26 3.16 0.56
N GLY A 20 -15.00 3.05 0.10
CA GLY A 20 -14.59 3.25 -1.30
C GLY A 20 -14.87 2.05 -2.22
N LEU A 21 -14.70 0.81 -1.72
CA LEU A 21 -14.97 -0.43 -2.44
C LEU A 21 -16.05 -1.26 -1.71
N PRO A 22 -17.07 -1.80 -2.40
CA PRO A 22 -18.00 -2.73 -1.77
C PRO A 22 -17.28 -4.02 -1.34
N TRP A 23 -17.54 -4.47 -0.11
CA TRP A 23 -16.92 -5.68 0.47
C TRP A 23 -17.06 -6.94 -0.39
N ARG A 24 -18.11 -7.02 -1.22
CA ARG A 24 -18.34 -8.13 -2.15
C ARG A 24 -17.30 -8.20 -3.27
N GLU A 25 -16.66 -7.08 -3.61
CA GLU A 25 -15.61 -7.02 -4.63
C GLU A 25 -14.23 -7.37 -4.07
N VAL A 26 -14.01 -7.24 -2.76
CA VAL A 26 -12.71 -7.47 -2.11
C VAL A 26 -12.10 -8.83 -2.49
N PRO A 27 -12.80 -9.97 -2.39
CA PRO A 27 -12.21 -11.27 -2.74
C PRO A 27 -11.74 -11.34 -4.20
N GLY A 28 -12.50 -10.74 -5.14
CA GLY A 28 -12.13 -10.69 -6.54
C GLY A 28 -10.84 -9.91 -6.79
N TYR A 29 -10.68 -8.76 -6.12
CA TYR A 29 -9.45 -7.97 -6.17
C TYR A 29 -8.26 -8.70 -5.55
N LEU A 30 -8.45 -9.41 -4.43
CA LEU A 30 -7.39 -10.20 -3.81
C LEU A 30 -6.89 -11.29 -4.76
N VAL A 31 -7.81 -12.05 -5.39
CA VAL A 31 -7.45 -13.09 -6.36
C VAL A 31 -6.74 -12.51 -7.57
N ALA A 32 -7.28 -11.44 -8.15
CA ALA A 32 -6.69 -10.81 -9.34
C ALA A 32 -5.27 -10.29 -9.07
N GLN A 33 -5.03 -9.65 -7.94
CA GLN A 33 -3.71 -9.13 -7.60
C GLN A 33 -2.71 -10.25 -7.24
N ILE A 34 -3.14 -11.33 -6.55
CA ILE A 34 -2.28 -12.51 -6.32
C ILE A 34 -1.92 -13.18 -7.65
N ALA A 35 -2.90 -13.41 -8.52
CA ALA A 35 -2.68 -14.00 -9.84
C ALA A 35 -1.76 -13.12 -10.71
N GLY A 36 -1.95 -11.80 -10.67
CA GLY A 36 -1.08 -10.84 -11.35
C GLY A 36 0.36 -10.85 -10.81
N ALA A 37 0.52 -10.87 -9.49
CA ALA A 37 1.83 -10.90 -8.85
C ALA A 37 2.60 -12.20 -9.16
N ILE A 38 1.92 -13.36 -9.09
CA ILE A 38 2.51 -14.66 -9.47
C ILE A 38 2.86 -14.66 -10.96
N SER A 39 1.94 -14.21 -11.82
CA SER A 39 2.21 -14.09 -13.27
C SER A 39 3.44 -13.24 -13.57
N GLY A 40 3.64 -12.15 -12.83
CA GLY A 40 4.83 -11.31 -12.93
C GLY A 40 6.13 -12.05 -12.56
N VAL A 41 6.11 -12.86 -11.50
CA VAL A 41 7.24 -13.71 -11.12
C VAL A 41 7.53 -14.75 -12.21
N LEU A 42 6.49 -15.41 -12.74
CA LEU A 42 6.64 -16.39 -13.83
C LEU A 42 7.20 -15.77 -15.10
N ALA A 43 6.73 -14.57 -15.45
CA ALA A 43 7.25 -13.81 -16.58
C ALA A 43 8.72 -13.44 -16.39
N ALA A 44 9.12 -13.00 -15.19
CA ALA A 44 10.52 -12.75 -14.87
C ALA A 44 11.36 -14.04 -14.99
N HIS A 45 10.90 -15.16 -14.45
CA HIS A 45 11.60 -16.44 -14.59
C HIS A 45 11.81 -16.82 -16.05
N ALA A 46 10.77 -16.68 -16.88
CA ALA A 46 10.88 -16.93 -18.32
C ALA A 46 11.89 -15.99 -19.00
N MET A 47 11.88 -14.69 -18.65
CA MET A 47 12.82 -13.70 -19.20
C MET A 47 14.28 -14.01 -18.84
N PHE A 48 14.53 -14.53 -17.63
CA PHE A 48 15.88 -14.79 -17.12
C PHE A 48 16.33 -16.25 -17.27
N GLY A 49 15.53 -17.11 -17.91
CA GLY A 49 15.87 -18.52 -18.13
C GLY A 49 15.83 -19.39 -16.86
N GLU A 50 15.11 -18.94 -15.83
CA GLU A 50 14.98 -19.64 -14.56
C GLU A 50 13.87 -20.70 -14.59
N ARG A 51 13.87 -21.59 -13.59
CA ARG A 51 12.77 -22.53 -13.38
C ARG A 51 11.49 -21.75 -13.07
N LEU A 52 10.41 -22.04 -13.82
CA LEU A 52 9.14 -21.32 -13.68
C LEU A 52 8.61 -21.32 -12.24
N PHE A 53 8.67 -22.46 -11.55
CA PHE A 53 8.24 -22.57 -10.15
C PHE A 53 9.41 -22.99 -9.25
N MET A 54 9.70 -22.17 -8.24
CA MET A 54 10.78 -22.41 -7.29
C MET A 54 10.42 -21.78 -5.95
N LEU A 55 10.35 -22.59 -4.89
CA LEU A 55 10.11 -22.05 -3.55
C LEU A 55 11.39 -21.40 -3.01
N SER A 56 11.23 -20.21 -2.44
CA SER A 56 12.34 -19.45 -1.90
C SER A 56 12.89 -20.04 -0.60
N THR A 57 14.21 -20.04 -0.49
CA THR A 57 14.98 -20.34 0.72
C THR A 57 15.58 -19.08 1.37
N HIS A 58 15.48 -17.92 0.69
CA HIS A 58 15.98 -16.62 1.17
C HIS A 58 15.33 -16.20 2.49
N GLN A 59 16.11 -16.25 3.58
CA GLN A 59 15.63 -15.87 4.89
C GLN A 59 15.50 -14.34 5.00
N ARG A 60 14.30 -13.88 5.33
CA ARG A 60 14.00 -12.48 5.64
C ARG A 60 13.27 -12.41 6.99
N SER A 61 13.88 -13.01 8.01
CA SER A 61 13.32 -13.08 9.36
C SER A 61 13.86 -11.98 10.28
N GLY A 62 13.12 -11.69 11.35
CA GLY A 62 13.59 -10.83 12.45
C GLY A 62 12.79 -9.53 12.59
N GLY A 63 12.88 -8.94 13.79
CA GLY A 63 12.13 -7.73 14.14
C GLY A 63 12.46 -6.52 13.28
N SER A 64 13.71 -6.37 12.84
CA SER A 64 14.13 -5.30 11.93
C SER A 64 13.43 -5.38 10.58
N GLN A 65 13.25 -6.59 10.03
CA GLN A 65 12.56 -6.80 8.76
C GLN A 65 11.06 -6.52 8.87
N MET A 66 10.44 -6.97 9.95
CA MET A 66 9.02 -6.66 10.21
C MET A 66 8.81 -5.15 10.43
N PHE A 67 9.65 -4.49 11.21
CA PHE A 67 9.56 -3.05 11.42
C PHE A 67 9.78 -2.26 10.12
N SER A 68 10.73 -2.72 9.30
CA SER A 68 10.99 -2.18 7.96
C SER A 68 9.74 -2.23 7.06
N GLU A 69 9.02 -3.35 7.03
CA GLU A 69 7.75 -3.48 6.28
C GLU A 69 6.62 -2.63 6.84
N PHE A 70 6.56 -2.48 8.17
CA PHE A 70 5.64 -1.54 8.80
C PHE A 70 5.90 -0.11 8.32
N VAL A 71 7.15 0.36 8.38
CA VAL A 71 7.53 1.72 7.95
C VAL A 71 7.26 1.92 6.46
N ALA A 72 7.62 0.94 5.62
CA ALA A 72 7.38 0.97 4.20
C ALA A 72 5.88 1.09 3.88
N THR A 73 5.04 0.26 4.48
CA THR A 73 3.60 0.27 4.19
C THR A 73 2.92 1.51 4.77
N PHE A 74 3.34 1.94 5.95
CA PHE A 74 2.84 3.14 6.60
C PHE A 74 3.09 4.38 5.72
N GLY A 75 4.32 4.57 5.23
CA GLY A 75 4.63 5.72 4.39
C GLY A 75 4.00 5.62 2.99
N LEU A 76 3.87 4.41 2.43
CA LEU A 76 3.17 4.22 1.16
C LEU A 76 1.71 4.65 1.25
N VAL A 77 0.99 4.19 2.28
CA VAL A 77 -0.41 4.55 2.50
C VAL A 77 -0.54 6.06 2.78
N SER A 78 0.40 6.63 3.52
CA SER A 78 0.49 8.08 3.75
C SER A 78 0.62 8.89 2.46
N VAL A 79 1.51 8.47 1.55
CA VAL A 79 1.69 9.09 0.21
C VAL A 79 0.42 8.98 -0.61
N ILE A 80 -0.23 7.81 -0.63
CA ILE A 80 -1.48 7.59 -1.36
C ILE A 80 -2.55 8.56 -0.87
N TRP A 81 -2.80 8.63 0.44
CA TRP A 81 -3.82 9.53 1.00
C TRP A 81 -3.48 11.01 0.76
N GLY A 82 -2.22 11.42 0.91
CA GLY A 82 -1.79 12.79 0.67
C GLY A 82 -2.01 13.25 -0.77
N CYS A 83 -1.61 12.42 -1.74
CA CYS A 83 -1.76 12.71 -3.16
C CYS A 83 -3.21 12.60 -3.64
N ALA A 84 -3.96 11.58 -3.18
CA ALA A 84 -5.35 11.35 -3.58
C ALA A 84 -6.26 12.55 -3.27
N ARG A 85 -6.00 13.25 -2.16
CA ARG A 85 -6.82 14.39 -1.73
C ARG A 85 -6.55 15.67 -2.50
N THR A 86 -5.31 15.88 -2.97
CA THR A 86 -4.89 17.13 -3.64
C THR A 86 -4.89 17.00 -5.15
N ARG A 87 -4.34 15.91 -5.68
CA ARG A 87 -4.20 15.62 -7.11
C ARG A 87 -4.19 14.11 -7.35
N ALA A 88 -5.36 13.47 -7.40
CA ALA A 88 -5.45 12.02 -7.60
C ALA A 88 -4.66 11.50 -8.82
N ALA A 89 -4.52 12.32 -9.86
CA ALA A 89 -3.74 11.99 -11.07
C ALA A 89 -2.23 11.74 -10.79
N VAL A 90 -1.65 12.29 -9.71
CA VAL A 90 -0.22 12.08 -9.40
C VAL A 90 0.04 10.85 -8.52
N VAL A 91 -1.01 10.20 -8.00
CA VAL A 91 -0.89 9.05 -7.09
C VAL A 91 -0.01 7.93 -7.68
N PRO A 92 -0.17 7.49 -8.94
CA PRO A 92 0.67 6.42 -9.49
C PRO A 92 2.17 6.77 -9.50
N PHE A 93 2.51 8.01 -9.84
CA PHE A 93 3.89 8.49 -9.85
C PHE A 93 4.47 8.59 -8.44
N ALA A 94 3.69 9.12 -7.49
CA ALA A 94 4.12 9.25 -6.11
C ALA A 94 4.30 7.87 -5.43
N VAL A 95 3.40 6.92 -5.72
CA VAL A 95 3.53 5.53 -5.29
C VAL A 95 4.79 4.90 -5.85
N ALA A 96 5.05 5.02 -7.16
CA ALA A 96 6.26 4.49 -7.77
C ALA A 96 7.53 5.10 -7.16
N ALA A 97 7.58 6.41 -7.00
CA ALA A 97 8.71 7.11 -6.38
C ALA A 97 8.92 6.67 -4.93
N TYR A 98 7.84 6.47 -4.16
CA TYR A 98 7.94 6.01 -2.78
C TYR A 98 8.44 4.57 -2.70
N ILE A 99 7.93 3.64 -3.53
CA ILE A 99 8.41 2.26 -3.56
C ILE A 99 9.89 2.21 -3.93
N VAL A 100 10.32 3.01 -4.92
CA VAL A 100 11.74 3.14 -5.26
C VAL A 100 12.51 3.65 -4.05
N ALA A 101 12.15 4.76 -3.43
CA ALA A 101 12.86 5.25 -2.24
C ALA A 101 12.91 4.20 -1.12
N ALA A 102 11.78 3.54 -0.83
CA ALA A 102 11.66 2.53 0.20
C ALA A 102 12.52 1.30 -0.08
N TYR A 103 12.70 0.90 -1.33
CA TYR A 103 13.67 -0.15 -1.68
C TYR A 103 15.09 0.17 -1.18
N TRP A 104 15.50 1.45 -1.19
CA TRP A 104 16.83 1.87 -0.72
C TRP A 104 16.91 2.12 0.79
N PHE A 105 15.89 2.72 1.41
CA PHE A 105 16.00 3.11 2.83
C PHE A 105 15.51 2.03 3.81
N THR A 106 14.86 0.97 3.33
CA THR A 106 14.29 -0.08 4.19
C THR A 106 15.17 -1.34 4.18
N ALA A 107 15.37 -1.95 5.35
CA ALA A 107 16.18 -3.17 5.49
C ALA A 107 15.58 -4.38 4.74
N SER A 108 14.27 -4.35 4.51
CA SER A 108 13.52 -5.42 3.86
C SER A 108 13.47 -5.32 2.35
N THR A 109 13.96 -4.23 1.74
CA THR A 109 13.76 -3.87 0.32
C THR A 109 12.29 -3.59 -0.06
N SER A 110 11.49 -3.14 0.92
CA SER A 110 10.10 -2.66 0.81
C SER A 110 9.18 -3.51 -0.07
N PHE A 111 8.63 -4.57 0.50
CA PHE A 111 7.60 -5.36 -0.18
C PHE A 111 6.27 -4.61 -0.18
N ALA A 112 5.88 -4.08 0.99
CA ALA A 112 4.74 -3.18 1.21
C ALA A 112 3.40 -3.64 0.59
N ASN A 113 3.27 -4.94 0.31
CA ASN A 113 2.16 -5.53 -0.41
C ASN A 113 2.07 -7.05 -0.13
N PRO A 114 0.93 -7.53 0.41
CA PRO A 114 0.74 -8.94 0.73
C PRO A 114 0.85 -9.91 -0.46
N ALA A 115 0.28 -9.60 -1.64
CA ALA A 115 0.46 -10.50 -2.79
C ALA A 115 1.87 -10.49 -3.34
N VAL A 116 2.56 -9.35 -3.30
CA VAL A 116 3.97 -9.31 -3.70
C VAL A 116 4.79 -10.17 -2.74
N SER A 117 4.49 -10.12 -1.44
CA SER A 117 5.13 -10.98 -0.42
C SER A 117 4.87 -12.46 -0.67
N LEU A 118 3.64 -12.82 -0.99
CA LEU A 118 3.28 -14.19 -1.35
C LEU A 118 3.96 -14.64 -2.66
N ALA A 119 3.88 -13.83 -3.72
CA ALA A 119 4.45 -14.16 -5.03
C ALA A 119 5.97 -14.31 -4.95
N ARG A 120 6.65 -13.45 -4.18
CA ARG A 120 8.11 -13.54 -3.95
C ARG A 120 8.52 -14.79 -3.17
N ALA A 121 7.59 -15.53 -2.57
CA ALA A 121 7.87 -16.86 -2.02
C ALA A 121 8.04 -17.95 -3.09
N PHE A 122 7.60 -17.67 -4.33
CA PHE A 122 7.74 -18.54 -5.50
C PHE A 122 8.93 -18.17 -6.39
N THR A 123 9.92 -17.43 -5.87
CA THR A 123 11.22 -17.20 -6.51
C THR A 123 12.33 -17.32 -5.49
N ASP A 124 13.43 -18.00 -5.82
CA ASP A 124 14.60 -18.15 -4.95
C ASP A 124 15.81 -17.34 -5.47
N THR A 125 15.50 -16.26 -6.19
CA THR A 125 16.46 -15.22 -6.59
C THR A 125 16.68 -14.21 -5.45
N PHE A 126 17.49 -13.16 -5.64
CA PHE A 126 17.66 -12.08 -4.65
C PHE A 126 16.33 -11.41 -4.22
N ALA A 127 15.31 -11.48 -5.07
CA ALA A 127 13.96 -11.00 -4.75
C ALA A 127 13.21 -11.94 -3.80
N GLY A 128 13.63 -13.18 -3.59
CA GLY A 128 12.91 -14.21 -2.87
C GLY A 128 12.66 -13.95 -1.38
N ILE A 129 11.61 -14.56 -0.82
CA ILE A 129 11.38 -14.64 0.63
C ILE A 129 10.93 -16.03 1.02
N ARG A 130 11.55 -16.61 2.05
CA ARG A 130 11.15 -17.91 2.58
C ARG A 130 9.66 -17.89 2.95
N PRO A 131 8.86 -18.89 2.52
CA PRO A 131 7.41 -18.92 2.79
C PRO A 131 7.03 -18.75 4.28
N ALA A 132 7.87 -19.26 5.19
CA ALA A 132 7.68 -19.13 6.63
C ALA A 132 7.78 -17.68 7.15
N ASP A 133 8.46 -16.79 6.44
CA ASP A 133 8.64 -15.38 6.83
C ASP A 133 7.52 -14.47 6.28
N VAL A 134 6.76 -14.94 5.27
CA VAL A 134 5.68 -14.18 4.62
C VAL A 134 4.60 -13.72 5.60
N PRO A 135 4.09 -14.55 6.55
CA PRO A 135 3.07 -14.10 7.49
C PRO A 135 3.52 -12.91 8.35
N GLY A 136 4.81 -12.86 8.72
CA GLY A 136 5.37 -11.73 9.47
C GLY A 136 5.35 -10.43 8.66
N PHE A 137 5.72 -10.49 7.38
CA PHE A 137 5.68 -9.37 6.45
C PHE A 137 4.24 -8.87 6.25
N VAL A 138 3.32 -9.78 5.93
CA VAL A 138 1.89 -9.45 5.75
C VAL A 138 1.31 -8.80 7.00
N THR A 139 1.63 -9.32 8.19
CA THR A 139 1.17 -8.75 9.46
C THR A 139 1.69 -7.32 9.64
N ALA A 140 2.99 -7.09 9.44
CA ALA A 140 3.58 -5.77 9.55
C ALA A 140 2.99 -4.76 8.54
N GLN A 141 2.73 -5.20 7.30
CA GLN A 141 2.11 -4.39 6.25
C GLN A 141 0.68 -4.00 6.63
N CYS A 142 -0.12 -4.95 7.10
CA CYS A 142 -1.48 -4.70 7.57
C CYS A 142 -1.48 -3.69 8.73
N VAL A 143 -0.60 -3.86 9.72
CA VAL A 143 -0.46 -2.95 10.85
C VAL A 143 -0.01 -1.55 10.38
N GLY A 144 0.96 -1.47 9.48
CA GLY A 144 1.44 -0.20 8.90
C GLY A 144 0.33 0.58 8.20
N GLY A 145 -0.44 -0.08 7.34
CA GLY A 145 -1.58 0.55 6.67
C GLY A 145 -2.72 0.93 7.62
N ALA A 146 -3.00 0.08 8.62
CA ALA A 146 -4.01 0.32 9.63
C ALA A 146 -3.66 1.48 10.58
N VAL A 147 -2.37 1.71 10.87
CA VAL A 147 -1.90 2.85 11.67
C VAL A 147 -1.81 4.14 10.85
N ALA A 148 -1.38 4.06 9.59
CA ALA A 148 -1.28 5.23 8.71
C ALA A 148 -2.64 5.90 8.46
N THR A 149 -3.67 5.09 8.22
CA THR A 149 -5.01 5.58 7.86
C THR A 149 -5.64 6.52 8.92
N PRO A 150 -5.79 6.13 10.21
CA PRO A 150 -6.34 7.01 11.24
C PRO A 150 -5.43 8.20 11.54
N LEU A 151 -4.10 8.02 11.52
CA LEU A 151 -3.16 9.12 11.73
C LEU A 151 -3.30 10.19 10.65
N PHE A 152 -3.40 9.80 9.38
CA PHE A 152 -3.60 10.76 8.28
C PHE A 152 -4.98 11.43 8.34
N ARG A 153 -6.02 10.72 8.80
CA ARG A 153 -7.33 11.33 9.06
C ARG A 153 -7.26 12.39 10.17
N TRP A 154 -6.42 12.18 11.18
CA TRP A 154 -6.23 13.12 12.28
C TRP A 154 -5.36 14.33 11.88
N LEU A 155 -4.20 14.09 11.26
CA LEU A 155 -3.26 15.14 10.82
C LEU A 155 -3.86 16.05 9.74
N VAL A 156 -4.72 15.49 8.89
CA VAL A 156 -5.34 16.22 7.78
C VAL A 156 -6.85 16.07 7.88
N PRO A 157 -7.51 16.85 8.77
CA PRO A 157 -8.96 16.85 8.87
C PRO A 157 -9.59 17.09 7.49
N ALA A 158 -10.71 16.44 7.20
CA ALA A 158 -11.57 16.94 6.14
C ALA A 158 -11.97 18.36 6.54
N LEU A 159 -11.56 19.37 5.76
CA LEU A 159 -12.14 20.70 5.90
C LEU A 159 -13.60 20.58 5.43
N PRO A 160 -14.55 20.58 6.39
CA PRO A 160 -15.57 21.62 6.36
C PRO A 160 -15.84 22.11 7.79
N ALA A 161 -15.00 23.01 8.31
CA ALA A 161 -15.25 23.66 9.59
C ALA A 161 -15.09 25.19 9.57
N ARG A 162 -14.53 25.77 8.49
CA ARG A 162 -14.42 27.24 8.33
C ARG A 162 -15.01 27.78 7.02
N ALA A 163 -15.60 26.94 6.18
CA ALA A 163 -16.29 27.41 4.98
C ALA A 163 -17.51 28.29 5.32
N GLY A 164 -18.12 28.09 6.50
CA GLY A 164 -19.22 28.93 6.99
C GLY A 164 -18.78 30.33 7.46
N GLU A 165 -17.52 30.52 7.88
CA GLU A 165 -17.00 31.82 8.34
C GLU A 165 -16.61 32.75 7.18
N VAL A 166 -16.38 32.21 5.98
CA VAL A 166 -15.90 33.01 4.83
C VAL A 166 -17.04 33.43 3.89
N VAL A 167 -18.20 32.77 3.96
CA VAL A 167 -19.30 32.94 2.99
C VAL A 167 -20.35 33.97 3.42
N VAL A 168 -20.37 34.40 4.70
CA VAL A 168 -21.35 35.39 5.19
C VAL A 168 -20.64 36.71 5.55
N PRO A 169 -20.87 37.81 4.82
CA PRO A 169 -20.49 39.14 5.27
C PRO A 169 -21.28 39.48 6.55
N HIS A 170 -20.59 39.69 7.68
CA HIS A 170 -21.20 40.28 8.86
C HIS A 170 -21.41 41.79 8.61
N PRO A 171 -22.64 42.32 8.70
CA PRO A 171 -22.86 43.75 8.65
C PRO A 171 -22.07 44.42 9.78
N GLN A 172 -21.18 45.34 9.44
CA GLN A 172 -20.59 46.24 10.43
C GLN A 172 -21.73 47.07 11.01
N ALA A 173 -22.01 46.88 12.30
CA ALA A 173 -22.91 47.75 13.04
C ALA A 173 -22.34 49.17 12.97
N ARG A 174 -23.01 50.03 12.21
CA ARG A 174 -22.70 51.44 12.10
C ARG A 174 -23.08 52.09 13.42
N VAL A 175 -22.08 52.52 14.19
CA VAL A 175 -22.23 53.51 15.27
C VAL A 175 -22.07 54.90 14.68
#